data_AF-A0A2T9X9D8-F1
#
_entry.id   AF-A0A2T9X9D8-F1
#
_cell.length_a   1.000
_cell.length_b   1.000
_cell.length_c   1.000
_cell.angle_alpha   90.00
_cell.angle_beta   90.00
_cell.angle_gamma   90.00
#
_symmetry.space_group_name_H-M   'P 1'
#
loop_
_entity.id
_entity.type
_entity.pdbx_description
1 polymer ?
#
loop_
_entity_poly.entity_id
_entity_poly.type
_entity_poly.pdbx_seq_one_letter_code
_entity_poly.pdbx_strand_id
1 'polypeptide(L)'
;MEQNSLIEGVSKLRSGSLLEIVTAILIAIGIMSIFSVIAIGIAGVFVMLVIFLIAILTDILGILRIRKGFSILNTAGLGTGIGSIGALLILLGPLLVFVGIILLIPAALSGNVAGAIASFTGLNIGGDVIGFIGLILLIIGFYKVGSHFNNGTVKIGSILLILGVIGFIILYLGLGSVLDSLKSGTLPGSTMGATVIPSQASVYQQGQGTIKGGVAYITLYATAPVGISYASIQGTNYYAPSTSISPQQLMQGVNQVVINFGYISLAPGMRYTIRIGLSNGTAVDATVVAQ
;
A
#
# COMPACT_ATOMS: atom_id res chain seq x y z
N MET A 1 -7.95 -9.12 -15.75
CA MET A 1 -8.92 -8.01 -15.54
C MET A 1 -8.95 -7.54 -14.09
N GLU A 2 -8.88 -8.44 -13.11
CA GLU A 2 -8.94 -8.12 -11.67
C GLU A 2 -7.79 -7.22 -11.17
N GLN A 3 -6.54 -7.45 -11.60
CA GLN A 3 -5.41 -6.60 -11.16
C GLN A 3 -5.54 -5.14 -11.61
N ASN A 4 -6.06 -4.89 -12.81
CA ASN A 4 -6.24 -3.52 -13.33
C ASN A 4 -7.31 -2.77 -12.55
N SER A 5 -8.39 -3.44 -12.13
CA SER A 5 -9.42 -2.81 -11.29
C SER A 5 -8.92 -2.54 -9.88
N LEU A 6 -8.06 -3.39 -9.31
CA LEU A 6 -7.40 -3.12 -8.02
C LEU A 6 -6.49 -1.90 -8.09
N ILE A 7 -5.65 -1.80 -9.13
CA ILE A 7 -4.77 -0.65 -9.37
C ILE A 7 -5.61 0.63 -9.50
N GLU A 8 -6.67 0.59 -10.30
CA GLU A 8 -7.54 1.75 -10.49
C GLU A 8 -8.23 2.16 -9.19
N GLY A 9 -8.80 1.19 -8.45
CA GLY A 9 -9.49 1.42 -7.19
C GLY A 9 -8.58 2.05 -6.13
N VAL A 10 -7.39 1.49 -5.92
CA VAL A 10 -6.39 2.02 -4.97
C VAL A 10 -5.87 3.39 -5.43
N SER A 11 -5.66 3.60 -6.73
CA SER A 11 -5.25 4.90 -7.27
C SER A 11 -6.30 5.99 -7.00
N LYS A 12 -7.59 5.67 -7.18
CA LYS A 12 -8.70 6.59 -6.87
C LYS A 12 -8.75 6.90 -5.37
N LEU A 13 -8.61 5.90 -4.50
CA LEU A 13 -8.53 6.11 -3.06
C LEU A 13 -7.37 7.05 -2.69
N ARG A 14 -6.16 6.79 -3.21
CA ARG A 14 -4.98 7.62 -2.95
C ARG A 14 -5.17 9.05 -3.42
N SER A 15 -5.65 9.23 -4.65
CA SER A 15 -5.88 10.57 -5.21
C SER A 15 -6.99 11.32 -4.49
N GLY A 16 -7.98 10.61 -3.94
CA GLY A 16 -9.00 11.18 -3.06
C GLY A 16 -8.41 11.63 -1.73
N SER A 17 -7.65 10.77 -1.04
CA SER A 17 -6.96 11.15 0.20
C SER A 17 -6.02 12.34 0.03
N LEU A 18 -5.37 12.50 -1.13
CA LEU A 18 -4.57 13.69 -1.42
C LEU A 18 -5.42 14.96 -1.45
N LEU A 19 -6.60 14.90 -2.08
CA LEU A 19 -7.50 16.04 -2.14
C LEU A 19 -8.02 16.42 -0.75
N GLU A 20 -8.30 15.45 0.11
CA GLU A 20 -8.67 15.70 1.51
C GLU A 20 -7.57 16.43 2.28
N ILE A 21 -6.30 16.08 2.04
CA ILE A 21 -5.16 16.80 2.63
C ILE A 21 -5.13 18.25 2.14
N VAL A 22 -5.30 18.47 0.82
CA VAL A 22 -5.33 19.81 0.23
C VAL A 22 -6.49 20.63 0.80
N THR A 23 -7.69 20.04 0.90
CA THR A 23 -8.86 20.65 1.51
C THR A 23 -8.57 21.08 2.95
N ALA A 24 -7.99 20.21 3.78
CA ALA A 24 -7.67 20.54 5.17
C ALA A 24 -6.69 21.73 5.27
N ILE A 25 -5.71 21.80 4.38
CA ILE A 25 -4.76 22.94 4.30
C ILE A 25 -5.50 24.22 3.87
N LEU A 26 -6.36 24.16 2.87
CA LEU A 26 -7.16 25.32 2.42
C LEU A 26 -8.08 25.84 3.52
N ILE A 27 -8.72 24.95 4.28
CA ILE A 27 -9.55 25.31 5.43
C ILE A 27 -8.70 25.99 6.51
N ALA A 28 -7.53 25.42 6.84
CA ALA A 28 -6.63 26.02 7.83
C ALA A 28 -6.16 27.42 7.42
N ILE A 29 -5.79 27.62 6.15
CA ILE A 29 -5.43 28.93 5.60
C ILE A 29 -6.64 29.88 5.66
N GLY A 30 -7.83 29.39 5.28
CA GLY A 30 -9.08 30.15 5.36
C GLY A 30 -9.35 30.66 6.78
N ILE A 31 -9.24 29.80 7.78
CA ILE A 31 -9.41 30.17 9.19
C ILE A 31 -8.36 31.19 9.64
N MET A 32 -7.08 30.95 9.32
CA MET A 32 -6.00 31.88 9.66
C MET A 32 -6.20 33.26 9.00
N SER A 33 -6.76 33.28 7.78
CA SER A 33 -7.08 34.53 7.09
C SER A 33 -8.18 35.34 7.78
N ILE A 34 -9.07 34.74 8.58
CA ILE A 34 -10.08 35.47 9.36
C ILE A 34 -9.41 36.49 10.28
N PHE A 35 -8.29 36.11 10.91
CA PHE A 35 -7.51 37.03 11.75
C PHE A 35 -6.86 38.16 10.96
N SER A 36 -6.56 37.94 9.68
CA SER A 36 -6.06 39.00 8.78
C SER A 36 -7.15 39.92 8.21
N VAL A 37 -8.42 39.47 8.17
CA VAL A 37 -9.54 40.32 7.70
C VAL A 37 -9.69 41.58 8.56
N ILE A 38 -9.37 41.47 9.85
CA ILE A 38 -9.35 42.61 10.78
C ILE A 38 -8.38 43.71 10.32
N ALA A 39 -7.31 43.35 9.58
CA ALA A 39 -6.30 44.28 9.08
C ALA A 39 -6.54 44.77 7.63
N ILE A 40 -7.23 44.00 6.79
CA ILE A 40 -7.32 44.23 5.33
C ILE A 40 -8.75 44.68 4.90
N GLY A 41 -9.73 44.61 5.78
CA GLY A 41 -11.10 45.05 5.50
C GLY A 41 -11.81 44.17 4.46
N ILE A 42 -12.65 44.78 3.61
CA ILE A 42 -13.57 44.09 2.68
C ILE A 42 -12.84 43.18 1.68
N ALA A 43 -11.61 43.56 1.26
CA ALA A 43 -10.79 42.72 0.39
C ALA A 43 -10.37 41.40 1.06
N GLY A 44 -10.15 41.40 2.38
CA GLY A 44 -9.87 40.19 3.15
C GLY A 44 -11.05 39.24 3.20
N VAL A 45 -12.27 39.76 3.30
CA VAL A 45 -13.51 38.95 3.25
C VAL A 45 -13.64 38.25 1.90
N PHE A 46 -13.34 38.96 0.80
CA PHE A 46 -13.43 38.38 -0.55
C PHE A 46 -12.42 37.24 -0.75
N VAL A 47 -11.16 37.43 -0.33
CA VAL A 47 -10.12 36.38 -0.41
C VAL A 47 -10.52 35.15 0.40
N MET A 48 -11.04 35.35 1.61
CA MET A 48 -11.51 34.26 2.47
C MET A 48 -12.62 33.44 1.79
N LEU A 49 -13.63 34.11 1.21
CA LEU A 49 -14.73 33.45 0.51
C LEU A 49 -14.24 32.63 -0.69
N VAL A 50 -13.29 33.15 -1.45
CA VAL A 50 -12.69 32.43 -2.59
C VAL A 50 -11.96 31.17 -2.11
N ILE A 51 -11.15 31.26 -1.04
CA ILE A 51 -10.45 30.10 -0.47
C ILE A 51 -11.45 29.04 0.01
N PHE A 52 -12.50 29.46 0.70
CA PHE A 52 -13.53 28.56 1.21
C PHE A 52 -14.29 27.86 0.09
N LEU A 53 -14.62 28.58 -0.98
CA LEU A 53 -15.26 28.02 -2.16
C LEU A 53 -14.38 26.94 -2.82
N ILE A 54 -13.08 27.22 -2.97
CA ILE A 54 -12.13 26.25 -3.52
C ILE A 54 -12.02 25.02 -2.61
N ALA A 55 -11.96 25.21 -1.29
CA ALA A 55 -11.89 24.12 -0.32
C ALA A 55 -13.10 23.18 -0.40
N ILE A 56 -14.31 23.72 -0.51
CA ILE A 56 -15.55 22.93 -0.67
C ILE A 56 -15.51 22.13 -1.97
N LEU A 57 -15.06 22.75 -3.07
CA LEU A 57 -14.97 22.05 -4.35
C LEU A 57 -13.94 20.91 -4.30
N THR A 58 -12.77 21.12 -3.66
CA THR A 58 -11.75 20.07 -3.52
C THR A 58 -12.21 18.94 -2.60
N ASP A 59 -12.96 19.25 -1.54
CA ASP A 59 -13.56 18.29 -0.61
C ASP A 59 -14.54 17.35 -1.33
N ILE A 60 -15.52 17.93 -2.04
CA ILE A 60 -16.50 17.17 -2.83
C ILE A 60 -15.77 16.26 -3.84
N LEU A 61 -14.76 16.78 -4.53
CA LEU A 61 -13.98 16.00 -5.49
C LEU A 61 -13.18 14.88 -4.82
N GLY A 62 -12.60 15.12 -3.64
CA GLY A 62 -11.85 14.16 -2.84
C GLY A 62 -12.73 12.99 -2.44
N ILE A 63 -13.83 13.27 -1.76
CA ILE A 63 -14.82 12.29 -1.31
C ILE A 63 -15.40 11.49 -2.48
N LEU A 64 -15.75 12.14 -3.59
CA LEU A 64 -16.27 11.45 -4.79
C LEU A 64 -15.24 10.48 -5.38
N ARG A 65 -13.94 10.82 -5.37
CA ARG A 65 -12.87 9.91 -5.80
C ARG A 65 -12.70 8.75 -4.83
N ILE A 66 -12.76 9.00 -3.52
CA ILE A 66 -12.71 7.95 -2.49
C ILE A 66 -13.87 6.96 -2.68
N ARG A 67 -15.10 7.46 -2.83
CA ARG A 67 -16.29 6.65 -3.10
C ARG A 67 -16.12 5.79 -4.34
N LYS A 68 -15.69 6.38 -5.47
CA LYS A 68 -15.43 5.65 -6.72
C LYS A 68 -14.38 4.55 -6.51
N GLY A 69 -13.30 4.86 -5.79
CA GLY A 69 -12.26 3.89 -5.44
C GLY A 69 -12.83 2.69 -4.67
N PHE A 70 -13.60 2.93 -3.61
CA PHE A 70 -14.25 1.85 -2.86
C PHE A 70 -15.27 1.05 -3.67
N SER A 71 -16.01 1.72 -4.55
CA SER A 71 -16.97 1.05 -5.45
C SER A 71 -16.25 0.08 -6.39
N ILE A 72 -15.14 0.50 -7.00
CA ILE A 72 -14.32 -0.33 -7.90
C ILE A 72 -13.72 -1.52 -7.13
N LEU A 73 -13.16 -1.27 -5.94
CA LEU A 73 -12.62 -2.34 -5.10
C LEU A 73 -13.69 -3.31 -4.62
N ASN A 74 -14.91 -2.84 -4.36
CA ASN A 74 -16.02 -3.70 -3.99
C ASN A 74 -16.45 -4.61 -5.15
N THR A 75 -16.49 -4.08 -6.38
CA THR A 75 -16.75 -4.89 -7.58
C THR A 75 -15.61 -5.88 -7.87
N ALA A 76 -14.41 -5.62 -7.37
CA ALA A 76 -13.27 -6.55 -7.42
C ALA A 76 -13.25 -7.56 -6.24
N GLY A 77 -14.31 -7.63 -5.43
CA GLY A 77 -14.45 -8.66 -4.39
C GLY A 77 -13.89 -8.29 -3.01
N LEU A 78 -13.37 -7.08 -2.78
CA LEU A 78 -12.77 -6.71 -1.49
C LEU A 78 -13.78 -6.45 -0.36
N GLY A 79 -15.09 -6.47 -0.65
CA GLY A 79 -16.13 -6.21 0.34
C GLY A 79 -16.04 -4.81 0.97
N THR A 80 -15.51 -3.85 0.22
CA THR A 80 -15.27 -2.45 0.65
C THR A 80 -16.47 -1.53 0.43
N GLY A 81 -17.65 -2.08 0.08
CA GLY A 81 -18.87 -1.30 -0.14
C GLY A 81 -19.26 -0.39 1.03
N ILE A 82 -18.93 -0.80 2.26
CA ILE A 82 -19.13 0.00 3.48
C ILE A 82 -18.37 1.35 3.40
N GLY A 83 -17.15 1.37 2.86
CA GLY A 83 -16.39 2.61 2.71
C GLY A 83 -16.99 3.58 1.69
N SER A 84 -17.66 3.06 0.64
CA SER A 84 -18.38 3.87 -0.34
C SER A 84 -19.61 4.55 0.28
N ILE A 85 -20.33 3.83 1.16
CA ILE A 85 -21.45 4.38 1.93
C ILE A 85 -20.94 5.43 2.92
N GLY A 86 -19.84 5.14 3.63
CA GLY A 86 -19.20 6.10 4.54
C GLY A 86 -18.80 7.40 3.85
N ALA A 87 -18.17 7.31 2.68
CA ALA A 87 -17.83 8.49 1.86
C ALA A 87 -19.07 9.32 1.48
N LEU A 88 -20.19 8.69 1.13
CA LEU A 88 -21.43 9.43 0.84
C LEU A 88 -21.98 10.17 2.07
N LEU A 89 -21.96 9.52 3.24
CA LEU A 89 -22.42 10.14 4.48
C LEU A 89 -21.55 11.33 4.89
N ILE A 90 -20.23 11.24 4.67
CA ILE A 90 -19.32 12.38 4.90
C ILE A 90 -19.65 13.53 3.94
N LEU A 91 -20.00 13.26 2.68
CA LEU A 91 -20.41 14.30 1.72
C LEU A 91 -21.67 15.06 2.17
N LEU A 92 -22.58 14.40 2.88
CA LEU A 92 -23.80 15.04 3.40
C LEU A 92 -23.51 16.08 4.49
N GLY A 93 -22.43 15.91 5.26
CA GLY A 93 -22.05 16.82 6.34
C GLY A 93 -21.82 18.26 5.85
N PRO A 94 -20.85 18.51 4.95
CA PRO A 94 -20.60 19.83 4.37
C PRO A 94 -21.83 20.43 3.67
N LEU A 95 -22.65 19.60 3.01
CA LEU A 95 -23.91 20.06 2.39
C LEU A 95 -24.91 20.58 3.44
N LEU A 96 -25.08 19.88 4.56
CA LEU A 96 -25.94 20.31 5.65
C LEU A 96 -25.42 21.58 6.32
N VAL A 97 -24.10 21.70 6.52
CA VAL A 97 -23.47 22.92 7.03
C VAL A 97 -23.72 24.09 6.08
N PHE A 98 -23.60 23.89 4.77
CA PHE A 98 -23.85 24.91 3.77
C PHE A 98 -25.31 25.38 3.78
N VAL A 99 -26.26 24.46 3.90
CA VAL A 99 -27.69 24.78 4.07
C VAL A 99 -27.91 25.56 5.37
N GLY A 100 -27.27 25.17 6.46
CA GLY A 100 -27.33 25.88 7.74
C GLY A 100 -26.83 27.33 7.63
N ILE A 101 -25.75 27.57 6.89
CA ILE A 101 -25.22 28.92 6.63
C ILE A 101 -26.22 29.76 5.81
N ILE A 102 -26.84 29.18 4.77
CA ILE A 102 -27.85 29.89 3.95
C ILE A 102 -29.06 30.29 4.80
N LEU A 103 -29.54 29.36 5.65
CA LEU A 103 -30.67 29.61 6.54
C LEU A 103 -30.36 30.66 7.62
N LEU A 104 -29.08 30.95 7.87
CA LEU A 104 -28.64 32.00 8.78
C LEU A 104 -28.84 33.41 8.19
N ILE A 105 -28.85 33.56 6.85
CA ILE A 105 -28.87 34.87 6.18
C ILE A 105 -30.12 35.69 6.55
N PRO A 106 -31.36 35.16 6.48
CA PRO A 106 -32.55 35.91 6.88
C PRO A 106 -32.58 36.23 8.37
N ALA A 107 -32.05 35.34 9.21
CA ALA A 107 -32.01 35.54 10.67
C ALA A 107 -30.97 36.60 11.07
N ALA A 108 -29.83 36.66 10.38
CA ALA A 108 -28.83 37.71 10.54
C ALA A 108 -29.36 39.08 10.07
N LEU A 109 -30.11 39.12 8.97
CA LEU A 109 -30.73 40.35 8.44
C LEU A 109 -31.87 40.88 9.32
N SER A 110 -32.55 40.02 10.08
CA SER A 110 -33.65 40.40 10.98
C SER A 110 -33.21 40.82 12.39
N GLY A 111 -31.91 40.78 12.69
CA GLY A 111 -31.37 41.09 14.03
C GLY A 111 -31.72 40.04 15.09
N ASN A 112 -32.39 38.95 14.72
CA ASN A 112 -32.77 37.88 15.63
C ASN A 112 -31.64 36.85 15.78
N VAL A 113 -30.61 37.25 16.51
CA VAL A 113 -29.40 36.45 16.76
C VAL A 113 -29.73 35.13 17.46
N ALA A 114 -30.73 35.09 18.34
CA ALA A 114 -31.14 33.86 19.04
C ALA A 114 -31.76 32.82 18.10
N GLY A 115 -32.62 33.25 17.16
CA GLY A 115 -33.19 32.37 16.14
C GLY A 115 -32.15 31.87 15.14
N ALA A 116 -31.17 32.71 14.78
CA ALA A 116 -30.04 32.35 13.93
C ALA A 116 -29.13 31.28 14.58
N ILE A 117 -28.81 31.44 15.87
CA ILE A 117 -28.00 30.48 16.60
C ILE A 117 -28.75 29.16 16.78
N ALA A 118 -30.05 29.20 17.13
CA ALA A 118 -30.86 28.00 17.33
C ALA A 118 -31.00 27.16 16.04
N SER A 119 -31.24 27.79 14.89
CA SER A 119 -31.33 27.10 13.59
C SER A 119 -29.99 26.53 13.14
N PHE A 120 -28.88 27.21 13.43
CA PHE A 120 -27.54 26.71 13.21
C PHE A 120 -27.25 25.49 14.09
N THR A 121 -27.56 25.54 15.39
CA THR A 121 -27.26 24.44 16.31
C THR A 121 -28.04 23.15 16.03
N GLY A 122 -29.32 23.24 15.65
CA GLY A 122 -30.15 22.05 15.39
C GLY A 122 -29.75 21.28 14.14
N LEU A 123 -29.43 21.98 13.04
CA LEU A 123 -29.01 21.36 11.78
C LEU A 123 -27.59 20.77 11.87
N ASN A 124 -26.70 21.42 12.62
CA ASN A 124 -25.34 20.93 12.83
C ASN A 124 -25.31 19.62 13.63
N ILE A 125 -26.11 19.46 14.68
CA ILE A 125 -26.14 18.20 15.46
C ILE A 125 -26.51 17.00 14.58
N GLY A 126 -27.52 17.14 13.71
CA GLY A 126 -27.91 16.07 12.78
C GLY A 126 -26.80 15.76 11.76
N GLY A 127 -26.19 16.81 11.20
CA GLY A 127 -25.07 16.68 10.27
C GLY A 127 -23.83 16.03 10.90
N ASP A 128 -23.51 16.39 12.13
CA ASP A 128 -22.36 15.88 12.88
C ASP A 128 -22.51 14.40 13.20
N VAL A 129 -23.71 13.96 13.62
CA VAL A 129 -24.00 12.55 13.86
C VAL A 129 -23.89 11.74 12.56
N ILE A 130 -24.46 12.24 11.47
CA ILE A 130 -24.38 11.60 10.14
C ILE A 130 -22.92 11.54 9.68
N GLY A 131 -22.18 12.63 9.82
CA GLY A 131 -20.77 12.72 9.46
C GLY A 131 -19.90 11.79 10.30
N PHE A 132 -20.18 11.65 11.60
CA PHE A 132 -19.48 10.74 12.49
C PHE A 132 -19.73 9.27 12.12
N ILE A 133 -20.99 8.90 11.82
CA ILE A 133 -21.31 7.57 11.29
C ILE A 133 -20.58 7.35 9.95
N GLY A 134 -20.59 8.34 9.07
CA GLY A 134 -19.86 8.31 7.81
C GLY A 134 -18.37 8.07 7.99
N LEU A 135 -17.75 8.75 8.96
CA LEU A 135 -16.35 8.59 9.34
C LEU A 135 -16.06 7.16 9.81
N ILE A 136 -16.87 6.59 10.71
CA ILE A 136 -16.67 5.21 11.18
C ILE A 136 -16.73 4.22 10.00
N LEU A 137 -17.70 4.38 9.10
CA LEU A 137 -17.82 3.49 7.93
C LEU A 137 -16.64 3.68 6.95
N LEU A 138 -16.14 4.91 6.81
CA LEU A 138 -14.94 5.21 6.04
C LEU A 138 -13.70 4.52 6.63
N ILE A 139 -13.53 4.59 7.96
CA ILE A 139 -12.46 3.90 8.70
C ILE A 139 -12.52 2.40 8.43
N ILE A 140 -13.70 1.79 8.56
CA ILE A 140 -13.89 0.36 8.28
C ILE A 140 -13.53 0.03 6.83
N GLY A 141 -13.94 0.90 5.88
CA GLY A 141 -13.62 0.75 4.47
C GLY A 141 -12.12 0.72 4.19
N PHE A 142 -11.37 1.72 4.68
CA PHE A 142 -9.92 1.76 4.52
C PHE A 142 -9.20 0.66 5.29
N TYR A 143 -9.67 0.30 6.49
CA TYR A 143 -9.10 -0.79 7.27
C TYR A 143 -9.20 -2.12 6.51
N LYS A 144 -10.34 -2.40 5.87
CA LYS A 144 -10.51 -3.58 5.00
C LYS A 144 -9.54 -3.58 3.83
N VAL A 145 -9.33 -2.44 3.18
CA VAL A 145 -8.32 -2.29 2.12
C VAL A 145 -6.92 -2.62 2.65
N GLY A 146 -6.55 -2.04 3.80
CA GLY A 146 -5.26 -2.32 4.44
C GLY A 146 -5.11 -3.77 4.88
N SER A 147 -6.18 -4.42 5.31
CA SER A 147 -6.18 -5.84 5.66
C SER A 147 -6.01 -6.74 4.43
N HIS A 148 -6.71 -6.44 3.34
CA HIS A 148 -6.64 -7.21 2.09
C HIS A 148 -5.24 -7.14 1.46
N PHE A 149 -4.64 -5.96 1.46
CA PHE A 149 -3.29 -5.72 0.94
C PHE A 149 -2.20 -5.83 2.02
N ASN A 150 -2.53 -6.43 3.16
CA ASN A 150 -1.69 -6.61 4.34
C ASN A 150 -0.72 -5.44 4.63
N ASN A 151 -1.24 -4.21 4.52
CA ASN A 151 -0.49 -2.98 4.66
C ASN A 151 -0.78 -2.34 6.03
N GLY A 152 0.21 -2.40 6.93
CA GLY A 152 0.13 -1.80 8.27
C GLY A 152 -0.15 -0.31 8.24
N THR A 153 0.46 0.42 7.31
CA THR A 153 0.31 1.88 7.18
C THR A 153 -1.12 2.26 6.81
N VAL A 154 -1.77 1.54 5.89
CA VAL A 154 -3.19 1.78 5.56
C VAL A 154 -4.10 1.45 6.75
N LYS A 155 -3.84 0.35 7.47
CA LYS A 155 -4.61 -0.03 8.68
C LYS A 155 -4.49 1.01 9.79
N ILE A 156 -3.29 1.52 10.04
CA ILE A 156 -3.05 2.55 11.06
C ILE A 156 -3.63 3.88 10.59
N GLY A 157 -3.36 4.28 9.34
CA GLY A 157 -3.89 5.51 8.74
C GLY A 157 -5.41 5.57 8.77
N SER A 158 -6.08 4.43 8.56
CA SER A 158 -7.54 4.37 8.65
C SER A 158 -8.04 4.68 10.05
N ILE A 159 -7.42 4.16 11.11
CA ILE A 159 -7.83 4.47 12.49
C ILE A 159 -7.56 5.94 12.81
N LEU A 160 -6.45 6.48 12.33
CA LEU A 160 -6.04 7.87 12.56
C LEU A 160 -6.85 8.89 11.76
N LEU A 161 -7.81 8.48 10.92
CA LEU A 161 -8.77 9.41 10.32
C LEU A 161 -9.56 10.22 11.35
N ILE A 162 -9.70 9.70 12.58
CA ILE A 162 -10.30 10.47 13.69
C ILE A 162 -9.48 11.71 14.07
N LEU A 163 -8.18 11.74 13.73
CA LEU A 163 -7.30 12.90 13.90
C LEU A 163 -7.32 13.84 12.68
N GLY A 164 -8.27 13.63 11.75
CA GLY A 164 -8.43 14.45 10.55
C GLY A 164 -7.27 14.29 9.57
N VAL A 165 -6.60 15.40 9.25
CA VAL A 165 -5.58 15.49 8.18
C VAL A 165 -4.44 14.48 8.37
N ILE A 166 -4.04 14.20 9.61
CA ILE A 166 -2.96 13.25 9.91
C ILE A 166 -3.31 11.85 9.40
N GLY A 167 -4.56 11.41 9.59
CA GLY A 167 -5.04 10.13 9.09
C GLY A 167 -4.98 10.05 7.57
N PHE A 168 -5.40 11.12 6.88
CA PHE A 168 -5.34 11.18 5.42
C PHE A 168 -3.90 11.18 4.87
N ILE A 169 -2.95 11.82 5.55
CA ILE A 169 -1.52 11.78 5.18
C ILE A 169 -1.00 10.34 5.23
N ILE A 170 -1.25 9.63 6.34
CA ILE A 170 -0.77 8.26 6.51
C ILE A 170 -1.46 7.32 5.50
N LEU A 171 -2.76 7.51 5.25
CA LEU A 171 -3.47 6.77 4.21
C LEU A 171 -2.89 7.02 2.82
N TYR A 172 -2.58 8.27 2.47
CA TYR A 172 -1.98 8.59 1.18
C TYR A 172 -0.64 7.88 0.96
N LEU A 173 0.21 7.85 1.99
CA LEU A 173 1.49 7.15 1.98
C LEU A 173 1.29 5.63 1.89
N GLY A 174 0.39 5.08 2.72
CA GLY A 174 0.07 3.65 2.74
C GLY A 174 -0.50 3.17 1.39
N LEU A 175 -1.48 3.88 0.83
CA LEU A 175 -2.06 3.57 -0.46
C LEU A 175 -1.06 3.73 -1.62
N GLY A 176 -0.08 4.63 -1.48
CA GLY A 176 1.06 4.72 -2.40
C GLY A 176 1.85 3.42 -2.43
N SER A 177 2.27 2.93 -1.26
CA SER A 177 2.98 1.64 -1.18
C SER A 177 2.15 0.46 -1.72
N VAL A 178 0.84 0.44 -1.46
CA VAL A 178 -0.06 -0.59 -2.03
C VAL A 178 -0.10 -0.50 -3.55
N LEU A 179 -0.19 0.71 -4.10
CA LEU A 179 -0.24 0.93 -5.55
C LEU A 179 1.06 0.49 -6.24
N ASP A 180 2.21 0.79 -5.65
CA ASP A 180 3.52 0.42 -6.19
C ASP A 180 3.71 -1.10 -6.17
N SER A 181 3.27 -1.76 -5.10
CA SER A 181 3.20 -3.21 -4.99
C SER A 181 2.28 -3.84 -6.04
N LEU A 182 1.06 -3.30 -6.22
CA LEU A 182 0.13 -3.80 -7.25
C LEU A 182 0.66 -3.64 -8.68
N LYS A 183 1.36 -2.53 -8.96
CA LYS A 183 1.99 -2.26 -10.27
C LYS A 183 3.23 -3.12 -10.52
N SER A 184 3.97 -3.46 -9.47
CA SER A 184 5.15 -4.34 -9.55
C SER A 184 4.80 -5.83 -9.51
N GLY A 185 3.53 -6.18 -9.27
CA GLY A 185 3.08 -7.57 -9.16
C GLY A 185 3.48 -8.26 -7.85
N THR A 186 3.99 -7.49 -6.87
CA THR A 186 4.33 -7.99 -5.54
C THR A 186 3.19 -7.62 -4.59
N LEU A 187 2.51 -8.59 -3.97
CA LEU A 187 1.50 -8.28 -2.96
C LEU A 187 2.19 -7.63 -1.74
N PRO A 188 1.77 -6.44 -1.29
CA PRO A 188 2.34 -5.83 -0.10
C PRO A 188 1.94 -6.61 1.14
N GLY A 189 2.86 -6.72 2.10
CA GLY A 189 2.53 -7.15 3.46
C GLY A 189 3.22 -8.37 4.03
N SER A 190 4.24 -8.95 3.39
CA SER A 190 5.24 -9.72 4.16
C SER A 190 6.05 -8.75 5.04
N THR A 191 5.43 -8.21 6.08
CA THR A 191 6.09 -7.46 7.15
C THR A 191 6.55 -8.45 8.21
N MET A 192 7.69 -9.08 7.93
CA MET A 192 8.76 -9.17 8.90
C MET A 192 10.04 -8.79 8.18
N GLY A 193 10.69 -7.74 8.66
CA GLY A 193 12.02 -7.32 8.23
C GLY A 193 12.01 -6.18 7.22
N ALA A 194 12.96 -5.27 7.40
CA ALA A 194 13.29 -4.16 6.52
C ALA A 194 13.13 -4.49 5.04
N THR A 195 12.80 -3.47 4.23
CA THR A 195 13.16 -3.45 2.82
C THR A 195 14.69 -3.48 2.72
N VAL A 196 15.26 -4.66 2.93
CA VAL A 196 16.47 -5.08 2.25
C VAL A 196 16.04 -4.98 0.79
N ILE A 197 16.49 -3.90 0.12
CA ILE A 197 16.73 -3.96 -1.32
C ILE A 197 17.28 -5.37 -1.54
N PRO A 198 16.65 -6.28 -2.29
CA PRO A 198 17.25 -7.57 -2.49
C PRO A 198 18.62 -7.27 -3.09
N SER A 199 19.67 -7.36 -2.27
CA SER A 199 20.99 -7.63 -2.80
C SER A 199 20.72 -8.94 -3.51
N GLN A 200 20.59 -8.89 -4.84
CA GLN A 200 20.47 -10.10 -5.63
C GLN A 200 21.59 -10.99 -5.11
N ALA A 201 21.21 -12.05 -4.39
CA ALA A 201 22.17 -12.93 -3.76
C ALA A 201 22.96 -13.52 -4.92
N SER A 202 24.12 -12.94 -5.19
CA SER A 202 25.06 -13.45 -6.16
C SER A 202 25.75 -14.62 -5.49
N VAL A 203 25.68 -15.75 -6.15
CA VAL A 203 26.25 -17.01 -5.70
C VAL A 203 27.19 -17.49 -6.80
N TYR A 204 28.40 -17.89 -6.42
CA TYR A 204 29.38 -18.44 -7.34
C TYR A 204 30.15 -19.58 -6.67
N GLN A 205 30.71 -20.47 -7.49
CA GLN A 205 31.48 -21.60 -7.00
C GLN A 205 32.87 -21.17 -6.52
N GLN A 206 33.29 -21.68 -5.37
CA GLN A 206 34.65 -21.53 -4.86
C GLN A 206 35.39 -22.88 -4.99
N GLY A 207 36.39 -22.93 -5.85
CA GLY A 207 37.14 -24.15 -6.14
C GLY A 207 36.38 -25.15 -7.01
N GLN A 208 37.06 -26.24 -7.38
CA GLN A 208 36.46 -27.31 -8.18
C GLN A 208 35.74 -28.30 -7.27
N GLY A 209 34.51 -28.67 -7.62
CA GLY A 209 33.77 -29.71 -6.91
C GLY A 209 34.08 -31.11 -7.43
N THR A 210 33.62 -32.12 -6.71
CA THR A 210 33.74 -33.53 -7.11
C THR A 210 32.37 -34.18 -7.14
N ILE A 211 32.18 -35.16 -8.01
CA ILE A 211 30.98 -36.00 -8.01
C ILE A 211 31.38 -37.46 -8.04
N LYS A 212 30.90 -38.22 -7.05
CA LYS A 212 31.23 -39.64 -6.89
C LYS A 212 29.96 -40.42 -6.53
N GLY A 213 29.67 -41.47 -7.30
CA GLY A 213 28.55 -42.38 -7.01
C GLY A 213 27.20 -41.69 -6.83
N GLY A 214 26.91 -40.64 -7.61
CA GLY A 214 25.64 -39.88 -7.49
C GLY A 214 25.69 -38.66 -6.59
N VAL A 215 26.72 -38.53 -5.76
CA VAL A 215 26.81 -37.45 -4.76
C VAL A 215 27.86 -36.44 -5.17
N ALA A 216 27.44 -35.19 -5.36
CA ALA A 216 28.32 -34.07 -5.66
C ALA A 216 28.65 -33.27 -4.40
N TYR A 217 29.92 -32.89 -4.25
CA TYR A 217 30.45 -32.04 -3.20
C TYR A 217 30.94 -30.74 -3.83
N ILE A 218 30.32 -29.62 -3.47
CA ILE A 218 30.57 -28.31 -4.08
C ILE A 218 30.71 -27.28 -2.97
N THR A 219 31.60 -26.31 -3.13
CA THR A 219 31.67 -25.15 -2.24
C THR A 219 31.12 -23.92 -2.98
N LEU A 220 30.12 -23.26 -2.40
CA LEU A 220 29.49 -22.07 -2.96
C LEU A 220 29.69 -20.88 -2.02
N TYR A 221 30.05 -19.73 -2.56
CA TYR A 221 30.04 -18.46 -1.84
C TYR A 221 28.74 -17.72 -2.14
N ALA A 222 28.01 -17.29 -1.11
CA ALA A 222 26.79 -16.50 -1.24
C ALA A 222 26.97 -15.12 -0.60
N THR A 223 26.60 -14.07 -1.33
CA THR A 223 26.66 -12.67 -0.84
C THR A 223 25.55 -12.33 0.15
N ALA A 224 24.44 -13.07 0.13
CA ALA A 224 23.30 -12.98 1.05
C ALA A 224 22.58 -14.34 1.15
N PRO A 225 21.73 -14.58 2.17
CA PRO A 225 21.01 -15.85 2.31
C PRO A 225 20.05 -16.13 1.15
N VAL A 226 20.08 -17.35 0.60
CA VAL A 226 19.23 -17.76 -0.54
C VAL A 226 18.96 -19.26 -0.54
N GLY A 227 17.73 -19.69 -0.89
CA GLY A 227 17.35 -21.09 -0.96
C GLY A 227 17.78 -21.77 -2.26
N ILE A 228 18.02 -23.09 -2.20
CA ILE A 228 18.25 -23.93 -3.37
C ILE A 228 16.95 -24.67 -3.72
N SER A 229 16.49 -24.51 -4.96
CA SER A 229 15.25 -25.13 -5.45
C SER A 229 15.50 -26.47 -6.12
N TYR A 230 16.57 -26.59 -6.90
CA TYR A 230 16.93 -27.82 -7.60
C TYR A 230 18.39 -27.80 -8.05
N ALA A 231 18.89 -28.97 -8.44
CA ALA A 231 20.11 -29.09 -9.21
C ALA A 231 19.91 -30.06 -10.39
N SER A 232 20.57 -29.79 -11.52
CA SER A 232 20.59 -30.68 -12.67
C SER A 232 21.97 -30.74 -13.30
N ILE A 233 22.34 -31.89 -13.84
CA ILE A 233 23.59 -32.05 -14.57
C ILE A 233 23.33 -31.68 -16.04
N GLN A 234 23.94 -30.61 -16.51
CA GLN A 234 23.75 -30.10 -17.88
C GLN A 234 24.15 -31.16 -18.91
N GLY A 235 23.35 -31.31 -19.97
CA GLY A 235 23.55 -32.32 -21.01
C GLY A 235 23.08 -33.73 -20.62
N THR A 236 22.39 -33.90 -19.48
CA THR A 236 21.81 -35.17 -19.03
C THR A 236 20.39 -34.97 -18.49
N ASN A 237 19.71 -36.06 -18.13
CA ASN A 237 18.40 -36.03 -17.45
C ASN A 237 18.53 -36.15 -15.91
N TYR A 238 19.74 -36.08 -15.36
CA TYR A 238 19.94 -36.21 -13.91
C TYR A 238 19.48 -34.94 -13.20
N TYR A 239 18.55 -35.12 -12.27
CA TYR A 239 17.88 -34.05 -11.54
C TYR A 239 17.81 -34.39 -10.06
N ALA A 240 18.16 -33.42 -9.22
CA ALA A 240 18.04 -33.50 -7.77
C ALA A 240 17.04 -32.41 -7.31
N PRO A 241 15.90 -32.78 -6.69
CA PRO A 241 15.03 -31.81 -6.03
C PRO A 241 15.72 -31.23 -4.80
N SER A 242 15.22 -30.10 -4.27
CA SER A 242 15.73 -29.47 -3.04
C SER A 242 15.84 -30.43 -1.85
N THR A 243 14.97 -31.44 -1.75
CA THR A 243 15.00 -32.47 -0.70
C THR A 243 16.24 -33.36 -0.73
N SER A 244 16.94 -33.41 -1.87
CA SER A 244 18.17 -34.18 -2.06
C SER A 244 19.44 -33.31 -1.95
N ILE A 245 19.33 -32.07 -1.45
CA ILE A 245 20.41 -31.09 -1.35
C ILE A 245 20.58 -30.65 0.11
N SER A 246 21.82 -30.68 0.61
CA SER A 246 22.15 -30.22 1.96
C SER A 246 23.33 -29.24 1.92
N PRO A 247 23.19 -28.02 2.48
CA PRO A 247 21.97 -27.44 3.06
C PRO A 247 20.96 -26.99 1.97
N GLN A 248 19.68 -26.92 2.32
CA GLN A 248 18.62 -26.40 1.43
C GLN A 248 18.64 -24.87 1.30
N GLN A 249 19.36 -24.20 2.18
CA GLN A 249 19.50 -22.76 2.23
C GLN A 249 20.97 -22.41 2.40
N LEU A 250 21.46 -21.50 1.56
CA LEU A 250 22.79 -20.94 1.67
C LEU A 250 22.76 -19.80 2.68
N MET A 251 23.72 -19.80 3.60
CA MET A 251 23.99 -18.67 4.48
C MET A 251 24.96 -17.70 3.81
N GLN A 252 25.01 -16.45 4.28
CA GLN A 252 26.02 -15.52 3.80
C GLN A 252 27.44 -16.06 4.07
N GLY A 253 28.30 -16.02 3.07
CA GLY A 253 29.66 -16.56 3.13
C GLY A 253 29.82 -17.90 2.41
N VAL A 254 30.74 -18.73 2.89
CA VAL A 254 31.11 -20.01 2.28
C VAL A 254 30.20 -21.12 2.77
N ASN A 255 29.62 -21.87 1.84
CA ASN A 255 28.71 -22.99 2.10
C ASN A 255 29.25 -24.25 1.43
N GLN A 256 29.28 -25.35 2.18
CA GLN A 256 29.54 -26.68 1.62
C GLN A 256 28.21 -27.32 1.26
N VAL A 257 28.01 -27.58 -0.03
CA VAL A 257 26.77 -28.11 -0.59
C VAL A 257 27.00 -29.53 -1.07
N VAL A 258 26.19 -30.45 -0.55
CA VAL A 258 26.13 -31.85 -0.95
C VAL A 258 24.85 -32.08 -1.72
N ILE A 259 24.95 -32.57 -2.95
CA ILE A 259 23.81 -32.81 -3.85
C ILE A 259 23.76 -34.30 -4.18
N ASN A 260 22.63 -34.96 -3.91
CA ASN A 260 22.44 -36.37 -4.22
C ASN A 260 21.51 -36.52 -5.44
N PHE A 261 22.08 -36.99 -6.55
CA PHE A 261 21.37 -37.29 -7.80
C PHE A 261 20.86 -38.74 -7.87
N GLY A 262 21.07 -39.54 -6.82
CA GLY A 262 20.79 -40.98 -6.84
C GLY A 262 21.77 -41.74 -7.72
N TYR A 263 21.33 -42.83 -8.34
CA TYR A 263 22.19 -43.62 -9.22
C TYR A 263 22.41 -42.91 -10.57
N ILE A 264 23.66 -42.50 -10.83
CA ILE A 264 24.07 -41.85 -12.08
C ILE A 264 25.27 -42.56 -12.69
N SER A 265 25.43 -42.47 -14.01
CA SER A 265 26.59 -42.99 -14.74
C SER A 265 27.30 -41.84 -15.44
N LEU A 266 28.48 -41.48 -14.96
CA LEU A 266 29.34 -40.43 -15.51
C LEU A 266 30.71 -41.03 -15.83
N ALA A 267 31.36 -40.52 -16.87
CA ALA A 267 32.71 -40.96 -17.26
C ALA A 267 33.74 -40.44 -16.24
N PRO A 268 34.51 -41.31 -15.55
CA PRO A 268 35.51 -40.88 -14.57
C PRO A 268 36.56 -39.95 -15.19
N GLY A 269 36.99 -38.94 -14.44
CA GLY A 269 37.96 -37.92 -14.87
C GLY A 269 37.38 -36.79 -15.73
N MET A 270 36.13 -36.91 -16.19
CA MET A 270 35.48 -35.87 -17.01
C MET A 270 34.87 -34.75 -16.15
N ARG A 271 34.85 -33.54 -16.72
CA ARG A 271 34.21 -32.37 -16.11
C ARG A 271 32.75 -32.29 -16.52
N TYR A 272 31.89 -32.03 -15.54
CA TYR A 272 30.46 -31.82 -15.73
C TYR A 272 30.04 -30.50 -15.10
N THR A 273 29.02 -29.88 -15.68
CA THR A 273 28.42 -28.65 -15.16
C THR A 273 27.11 -28.98 -14.48
N ILE A 274 27.03 -28.70 -13.18
CA ILE A 274 25.80 -28.78 -12.42
C ILE A 274 25.16 -27.40 -12.40
N ARG A 275 23.95 -27.27 -12.95
CA ARG A 275 23.14 -26.07 -12.82
C ARG A 275 22.30 -26.16 -11.57
N ILE A 276 22.44 -25.17 -10.69
CA ILE A 276 21.76 -25.08 -9.40
C ILE A 276 20.76 -23.93 -9.50
N GLY A 277 19.47 -24.26 -9.46
CA GLY A 277 18.39 -23.27 -9.46
C GLY A 277 18.13 -22.74 -8.07
N LEU A 278 18.11 -21.41 -7.92
CA LEU A 278 17.90 -20.73 -6.65
C LEU A 278 16.45 -20.26 -6.50
N SER A 279 16.01 -20.10 -5.26
CA SER A 279 14.64 -19.65 -4.93
C SER A 279 14.34 -18.22 -5.38
N ASN A 280 15.36 -17.45 -5.74
CA ASN A 280 15.25 -16.08 -6.26
C ASN A 280 15.08 -16.03 -7.80
N GLY A 281 14.96 -17.19 -8.47
CA GLY A 281 14.78 -17.29 -9.92
C GLY A 281 16.09 -17.23 -10.73
N THR A 282 17.24 -17.05 -10.09
CA THR A 282 18.56 -17.15 -10.74
C THR A 282 19.11 -18.58 -10.69
N ALA A 283 20.16 -18.85 -11.46
CA ALA A 283 20.84 -20.14 -11.45
C ALA A 283 22.36 -19.96 -11.41
N VAL A 284 23.05 -20.93 -10.81
CA VAL A 284 24.51 -20.99 -10.70
C VAL A 284 25.00 -22.24 -11.38
N ASP A 285 26.02 -22.11 -12.21
CA ASP A 285 26.66 -23.24 -12.86
C ASP A 285 27.95 -23.57 -12.09
N ALA A 286 28.01 -24.79 -11.55
CA ALA A 286 29.16 -25.31 -10.79
C ALA A 286 29.84 -26.44 -11.57
N THR A 287 31.16 -26.34 -11.72
CA THR A 287 31.98 -27.36 -12.39
C THR A 287 32.43 -28.42 -11.39
N VAL A 288 32.12 -29.68 -11.70
CA VAL A 288 32.56 -30.85 -10.92
C VAL A 288 33.36 -31.82 -11.77
N VAL A 289 34.27 -32.55 -11.16
CA VAL A 289 34.99 -33.68 -11.80
C VAL A 289 34.40 -34.99 -11.30
N ALA A 290 34.04 -35.87 -12.22
CA ALA A 290 33.59 -37.22 -11.90
C ALA A 290 34.76 -38.07 -11.39
N GLN A 291 34.57 -38.72 -10.24
CA GLN A 291 35.55 -39.62 -9.60
C GLN A 291 35.00 -41.05 -9.49
#